data_AF-A0AA35ZE31-F1
#
_entry.id   AF-A0AA35ZE31-F1
#
_cell.length_a   1.000
_cell.length_b   1.000
_cell.length_c   1.000
_cell.angle_alpha   90.00
_cell.angle_beta   90.00
_cell.angle_gamma   90.00
#
_symmetry.space_group_name_H-M   'P 1'
#
loop_
_entity.id
_entity.type
_entity.pdbx_description
1 polymer ?
#
loop_
_entity_poly.entity_id
_entity_poly.type
_entity_poly.pdbx_seq_one_letter_code
_entity_poly.pdbx_strand_id
1 'polypeptide(L)'
;MPTTITPLEVVITKSVTEEVPISNIIANICNAGAHISMSVVSLSQGIHVIVSSKSISTTSVSLPPFIIPIVPTSSSPTFTQILNQPFTTLFSSQSTNPPKSNDPPKPLDDSETEDAGFRGTFEKLGFDDEEENFLDRMLMSMKQFKILNKKLNSIIQSQADMGEVIRCQEWKLMVDQNDQNNELRIKSQSSTFNGEVQDFRRLDKERHVMFVQDVKRVREDVNFKLQELREDMAKEIEVVKRDYASLNQQVDSIVEVVTKFVKLYEALSPNLTQLSTTESTSFAEINTQLNELKDLPSKSSSFSLITPEFLSQKFT
;
A
#
# COMPACT_ATOMS: atom_id res chain seq x y z
N MET A 1 -26.23 54.05 -17.17
CA MET A 1 -26.34 53.31 -15.90
C MET A 1 -25.05 52.52 -15.74
N PRO A 2 -24.12 52.90 -14.84
CA PRO A 2 -22.85 52.18 -14.70
C PRO A 2 -23.07 50.88 -13.95
N THR A 3 -22.73 49.75 -14.58
CA THR A 3 -22.83 48.41 -13.98
C THR A 3 -21.57 48.16 -13.14
N THR A 4 -21.71 48.27 -11.82
CA THR A 4 -20.65 47.97 -10.87
C THR A 4 -20.46 46.44 -10.79
N ILE A 5 -19.36 45.96 -11.34
CA ILE A 5 -18.95 44.56 -11.23
C ILE A 5 -18.29 44.38 -9.85
N THR A 6 -18.93 43.61 -8.97
CA THR A 6 -18.40 43.27 -7.65
C THR A 6 -17.36 42.15 -7.80
N PRO A 7 -16.14 42.30 -7.24
CA PRO A 7 -15.11 41.27 -7.34
C PRO A 7 -15.46 40.05 -6.48
N LEU A 8 -15.19 38.87 -7.02
CA LEU A 8 -15.39 37.57 -6.38
C LEU A 8 -14.38 37.40 -5.23
N GLU A 9 -14.87 37.37 -3.98
CA GLU A 9 -14.04 37.05 -2.81
C GLU A 9 -13.65 35.57 -2.83
N VAL A 10 -12.36 35.31 -3.06
CA VAL A 10 -11.77 33.98 -2.90
C VAL A 10 -11.55 33.73 -1.41
N VAL A 11 -12.39 32.89 -0.82
CA VAL A 11 -12.25 32.43 0.57
C VAL A 11 -11.03 31.52 0.67
N ILE A 12 -9.93 32.04 1.21
CA ILE A 12 -8.74 31.27 1.58
C ILE A 12 -9.02 30.60 2.93
N THR A 13 -9.42 29.34 2.90
CA THR A 13 -9.50 28.52 4.12
C THR A 13 -8.07 28.15 4.57
N LYS A 14 -7.65 28.72 5.71
CA LYS A 14 -6.43 28.32 6.40
C LYS A 14 -6.62 26.90 6.93
N SER A 15 -5.86 25.94 6.42
CA SER A 15 -5.81 24.59 6.98
C SER A 15 -5.17 24.63 8.37
N VAL A 16 -5.96 24.31 9.39
CA VAL A 16 -5.48 24.11 10.75
C VAL A 16 -4.76 22.76 10.80
N THR A 17 -3.43 22.79 10.80
CA THR A 17 -2.62 21.65 11.20
C THR A 17 -2.59 21.57 12.72
N GLU A 18 -3.51 20.79 13.28
CA GLU A 18 -3.52 20.38 14.68
C GLU A 18 -2.46 19.28 14.85
N GLU A 19 -1.29 19.65 15.38
CA GLU A 19 -0.28 18.66 15.79
C GLU A 19 -0.78 17.95 17.05
N VAL A 20 -1.14 16.67 16.91
CA VAL A 20 -1.47 15.80 18.05
C VAL A 20 -0.16 15.32 18.69
N PRO A 21 0.13 15.66 19.97
CA PRO A 21 1.34 15.21 20.64
C PRO A 21 1.25 13.72 21.01
N ILE A 22 2.09 12.89 20.39
CA ILE A 22 2.22 11.44 20.65
C ILE A 22 3.07 11.19 21.90
N SER A 23 2.66 11.74 23.05
CA SER A 23 3.47 11.67 24.28
C SER A 23 2.98 10.67 25.34
N ASN A 24 2.02 9.79 25.05
CA ASN A 24 1.46 8.91 26.09
C ASN A 24 1.26 7.42 25.76
N ILE A 25 1.90 6.90 24.71
CA ILE A 25 1.72 5.47 24.33
C ILE A 25 2.68 4.51 25.05
N ILE A 26 3.75 4.99 25.70
CA ILE A 26 4.83 4.11 26.21
C ILE A 26 4.67 3.68 27.68
N ALA A 27 3.70 4.20 28.44
CA ALA A 27 3.68 3.98 29.90
C ALA A 27 2.87 2.77 30.43
N ASN A 28 2.15 1.99 29.61
CA ASN A 28 1.17 1.02 30.14
C ASN A 28 1.29 -0.47 29.67
N ILE A 29 2.44 -0.93 29.17
CA ILE A 29 2.60 -2.34 28.73
C ILE A 29 3.29 -3.21 29.79
N CYS A 30 2.93 -3.08 31.07
CA CYS A 30 3.35 -4.00 32.14
C CYS A 30 2.23 -4.24 33.15
N ASN A 31 1.17 -4.93 32.73
CA ASN A 31 0.37 -5.88 33.53
C ASN A 31 -1.01 -6.07 32.91
N ALA A 32 -1.20 -7.17 32.19
CA ALA A 32 -2.47 -7.90 32.17
C ALA A 32 -2.29 -9.17 31.33
N GLY A 33 -2.02 -10.28 32.00
CA GLY A 33 -2.39 -11.59 31.45
C GLY A 33 -3.91 -11.67 31.44
N ALA A 34 -4.52 -11.57 30.26
CA ALA A 34 -5.90 -11.98 30.02
C ALA A 34 -6.12 -12.13 28.51
N HIS A 35 -6.19 -13.38 28.07
CA HIS A 35 -7.05 -13.92 27.01
C HIS A 35 -7.79 -12.87 26.14
N ILE A 36 -7.24 -12.55 24.96
CA ILE A 36 -7.97 -11.84 23.89
C ILE A 36 -8.09 -12.80 22.70
N SER A 37 -9.31 -13.28 22.48
CA SER A 37 -9.73 -13.92 21.24
C SER A 37 -9.82 -12.83 20.17
N MET A 38 -8.94 -12.86 19.17
CA MET A 38 -9.05 -11.98 18.01
C MET A 38 -10.02 -12.59 16.99
N SER A 39 -11.25 -12.07 16.97
CA SER A 39 -12.14 -12.24 15.82
C SER A 39 -11.65 -11.35 14.68
N VAL A 40 -11.33 -11.96 13.54
CA VAL A 40 -11.02 -11.28 12.29
C VAL A 40 -12.31 -10.68 11.73
N VAL A 41 -12.42 -9.35 11.75
CA VAL A 41 -13.46 -8.64 10.99
C VAL A 41 -12.82 -8.12 9.71
N SER A 42 -13.07 -8.84 8.62
CA SER A 42 -12.88 -8.32 7.25
C SER A 42 -13.91 -7.23 6.99
N LEU A 43 -13.45 -6.01 6.75
CA LEU A 43 -14.28 -4.93 6.22
C LEU A 43 -13.73 -4.52 4.84
N SER A 44 -14.25 -5.17 3.79
CA SER A 44 -14.03 -4.77 2.40
C SER A 44 -15.37 -4.45 1.75
N GLN A 45 -15.83 -3.22 1.95
CA GLN A 45 -16.87 -2.54 1.16
C GLN A 45 -16.28 -1.14 0.92
N GLY A 46 -15.95 -0.71 -0.30
CA GLY A 46 -16.73 -0.85 -1.52
C GLY A 46 -17.37 0.50 -1.82
N ILE A 47 -16.58 1.50 -2.22
CA ILE A 47 -17.08 2.78 -2.74
C ILE A 47 -16.52 2.96 -4.15
N HIS A 48 -17.32 2.56 -5.14
CA HIS A 48 -17.15 2.99 -6.53
C HIS A 48 -17.93 4.29 -6.72
N VAL A 49 -17.23 5.40 -6.89
CA VAL A 49 -17.82 6.64 -7.38
C VAL A 49 -17.81 6.59 -8.90
N ILE A 50 -18.96 6.33 -9.51
CA ILE A 50 -19.15 6.45 -10.97
C ILE A 50 -19.54 7.90 -11.23
N VAL A 51 -18.57 8.71 -11.68
CA VAL A 51 -18.86 10.02 -12.30
C VAL A 51 -19.09 9.77 -13.78
N SER A 52 -20.35 9.91 -14.22
CA SER A 52 -20.72 9.87 -15.62
C SER A 52 -20.49 11.25 -16.24
N SER A 53 -19.46 11.39 -17.05
CA SER A 53 -19.20 12.57 -17.88
C SER A 53 -19.47 12.25 -19.35
N LYS A 54 -20.36 13.07 -19.92
CA LYS A 54 -20.80 13.05 -21.32
C LYS A 54 -19.64 13.48 -22.22
N SER A 55 -19.29 12.64 -23.20
CA SER A 55 -18.11 12.81 -24.07
C SER A 55 -18.28 13.95 -25.07
N ILE A 56 -17.31 14.88 -25.08
CA ILE A 56 -16.95 15.73 -26.23
C ILE A 56 -15.65 15.16 -26.79
N SER A 57 -15.51 15.22 -28.12
CA SER A 57 -14.54 14.51 -28.95
C SER A 57 -13.11 15.09 -28.90
N THR A 58 -12.13 14.21 -29.17
CA THR A 58 -10.69 14.44 -29.50
C THR A 58 -9.80 14.97 -28.36
N THR A 59 -8.57 14.50 -28.10
CA THR A 59 -7.46 14.00 -28.93
C THR A 59 -6.66 12.96 -28.13
N SER A 60 -6.19 11.87 -28.77
CA SER A 60 -5.44 10.82 -28.08
C SER A 60 -4.00 11.27 -27.76
N VAL A 61 -3.73 11.51 -26.49
CA VAL A 61 -2.36 11.60 -25.96
C VAL A 61 -2.00 10.23 -25.39
N SER A 62 -1.01 9.58 -26.01
CA SER A 62 -0.45 8.31 -25.59
C SER A 62 0.22 8.45 -24.22
N LEU A 63 -0.37 7.84 -23.19
CA LEU A 63 0.23 7.70 -21.87
C LEU A 63 1.44 6.74 -21.94
N PRO A 64 2.52 6.98 -21.18
CA PRO A 64 3.65 6.05 -21.10
C PRO A 64 3.23 4.73 -20.44
N PRO A 65 3.89 3.61 -20.78
CA PRO A 65 3.52 2.29 -20.29
C PRO A 65 3.62 2.21 -18.75
N PHE A 66 2.53 1.73 -18.15
CA PHE A 66 2.47 1.34 -16.75
C PHE A 66 3.51 0.25 -16.48
N ILE A 67 4.55 0.56 -15.69
CA ILE A 67 5.47 -0.45 -15.17
C ILE A 67 4.73 -1.22 -14.08
N ILE A 68 4.28 -2.43 -14.43
CA ILE A 68 3.73 -3.39 -13.47
C ILE A 68 4.88 -3.84 -12.56
N PRO A 69 4.77 -3.73 -11.22
CA PRO A 69 5.78 -4.27 -10.33
C PRO A 69 5.82 -5.79 -10.48
N ILE A 70 6.97 -6.32 -10.89
CA ILE A 70 7.23 -7.76 -10.88
C ILE A 70 7.21 -8.19 -9.42
N VAL A 71 6.17 -8.95 -9.03
CA VAL A 71 6.07 -9.58 -7.72
C VAL A 71 7.11 -10.71 -7.66
N PRO A 72 8.09 -10.68 -6.75
CA PRO A 72 9.03 -11.79 -6.60
C PRO A 72 8.28 -12.99 -6.02
N THR A 73 8.14 -14.05 -6.81
CA THR A 73 7.64 -15.36 -6.38
C THR A 73 8.73 -16.09 -5.59
N SER A 74 9.14 -15.55 -4.44
CA SER A 74 9.81 -16.34 -3.41
C SER A 74 8.84 -16.50 -2.24
N SER A 75 8.12 -17.60 -2.22
CA SER A 75 7.29 -18.00 -1.09
C SER A 75 8.19 -18.32 0.11
N SER A 76 8.60 -17.30 0.85
CA SER A 76 9.06 -17.50 2.23
C SER A 76 7.88 -18.08 3.02
N PRO A 77 8.12 -19.08 3.90
CA PRO A 77 7.06 -19.63 4.73
C PRO A 77 6.40 -18.50 5.50
N THR A 78 5.09 -18.40 5.38
CA THR A 78 4.30 -17.38 6.09
C THR A 78 4.44 -17.62 7.59
N PHE A 79 4.40 -16.58 8.41
CA PHE A 79 4.52 -16.69 9.88
C PHE A 79 3.54 -17.73 10.48
N THR A 80 2.36 -17.87 9.89
CA THR A 80 1.35 -18.87 10.23
C THR A 80 1.79 -20.32 9.97
N GLN A 81 2.61 -20.53 8.94
CA GLN A 81 3.19 -21.83 8.60
C GLN A 81 4.29 -22.23 9.60
N ILE A 82 5.00 -21.25 10.16
CA ILE A 82 6.02 -21.47 11.19
C ILE A 82 5.36 -21.82 12.53
N LEU A 83 4.25 -21.16 12.89
CA LEU A 83 3.52 -21.42 14.14
C LEU A 83 2.82 -22.78 14.20
N ASN A 84 2.46 -23.35 13.04
CA ASN A 84 1.78 -24.64 12.97
C ASN A 84 2.73 -25.84 12.82
N GLN A 85 4.06 -25.63 12.83
CA GLN A 85 4.98 -26.76 12.92
C GLN A 85 5.05 -27.25 14.37
N PRO A 86 5.00 -28.58 14.62
CA PRO A 86 5.21 -29.12 15.95
C PRO A 86 6.59 -28.68 16.46
N PHE A 87 6.66 -28.14 17.69
CA PHE A 87 7.91 -27.65 18.30
C PHE A 87 9.07 -28.68 18.27
N THR A 88 8.77 -29.96 18.07
CA THR A 88 9.75 -31.04 17.95
C THR A 88 10.55 -31.02 16.64
N THR A 89 10.12 -30.32 15.58
CA THR A 89 10.87 -30.26 14.31
C THR A 89 11.92 -29.14 14.27
N LEU A 90 11.77 -28.07 15.05
CA LEU A 90 12.70 -26.93 15.04
C LEU A 90 14.05 -27.23 15.71
N PHE A 91 14.14 -28.27 16.54
CA PHE A 91 15.38 -28.67 17.23
C PHE A 91 16.02 -29.94 16.64
N SER A 92 15.42 -30.56 15.63
CA SER A 92 15.89 -31.85 15.10
C SER A 92 16.99 -31.73 14.04
N SER A 93 17.40 -30.52 13.65
CA SER A 93 18.36 -30.28 12.56
C SER A 93 19.78 -29.90 12.99
N GLN A 94 20.10 -29.91 14.29
CA GLN A 94 21.48 -29.89 14.77
C GLN A 94 21.87 -31.21 15.45
N SER A 95 21.51 -32.33 14.82
CA SER A 95 22.23 -33.57 15.07
C SER A 95 23.61 -33.41 14.45
N THR A 96 24.63 -33.22 15.28
CA THR A 96 26.04 -33.31 14.90
C THR A 96 26.21 -34.64 14.16
N ASN A 97 26.40 -34.59 12.85
CA ASN A 97 26.78 -35.77 12.09
C ASN A 97 28.08 -36.30 12.70
N PRO A 98 28.10 -37.50 13.30
CA PRO A 98 29.38 -38.14 13.56
C PRO A 98 30.10 -38.34 12.21
N PRO A 99 31.44 -38.29 12.18
CA PRO A 99 32.18 -38.49 10.95
C PRO A 99 31.75 -39.81 10.31
N LYS A 100 31.30 -39.74 9.04
CA LYS A 100 31.01 -40.90 8.20
C LYS A 100 32.27 -41.77 8.09
N SER A 101 32.38 -42.80 8.92
CA SER A 101 33.15 -43.99 8.56
C SER A 101 32.29 -44.79 7.59
N ASN A 102 32.69 -44.80 6.32
CA ASN A 102 32.02 -45.51 5.23
C ASN A 102 32.28 -47.03 5.28
N ASP A 103 32.20 -47.65 6.46
CA ASP A 103 32.22 -49.11 6.57
C ASP A 103 30.85 -49.60 7.07
N PRO A 104 30.17 -50.46 6.30
CA PRO A 104 28.91 -51.04 6.76
C PRO A 104 29.17 -51.88 8.02
N PRO A 105 28.25 -51.86 9.01
CA PRO A 105 28.34 -52.77 10.13
C PRO A 105 28.17 -54.18 9.59
N LYS A 106 29.27 -54.94 9.55
CA LYS A 106 29.19 -56.39 9.44
C LYS A 106 28.29 -56.87 10.58
N PRO A 107 27.29 -57.73 10.31
CA PRO A 107 26.64 -58.46 11.39
C PRO A 107 27.76 -59.21 12.12
N LEU A 108 27.86 -59.01 13.44
CA LEU A 108 28.58 -59.97 14.26
C LEU A 108 27.80 -61.28 14.09
N ASP A 109 28.36 -62.18 13.28
CA ASP A 109 28.08 -63.60 13.38
C ASP A 109 28.35 -63.98 14.84
N ASP A 110 27.29 -64.30 15.56
CA ASP A 110 27.32 -65.10 16.79
C ASP A 110 27.73 -66.55 16.45
N SER A 111 28.80 -66.73 15.65
CA SER A 111 29.45 -68.01 15.48
C SER A 111 30.25 -68.28 16.74
N GLU A 112 29.59 -68.95 17.68
CA GLU A 112 30.09 -70.15 18.37
C GLU A 112 31.59 -70.37 18.18
N THR A 113 32.40 -69.58 18.89
CA THR A 113 33.72 -70.05 19.31
C THR A 113 33.48 -70.69 20.65
N GLU A 114 33.27 -72.00 20.58
CA GLU A 114 33.57 -72.92 21.68
C GLU A 114 35.02 -72.67 22.11
N ASP A 115 35.22 -71.68 22.98
CA ASP A 115 36.49 -71.51 23.68
C ASP A 115 36.57 -72.63 24.70
N ALA A 116 37.28 -73.66 24.24
CA ALA A 116 37.82 -74.77 24.97
C ALA A 116 38.08 -74.43 26.45
N GLY A 117 37.29 -75.07 27.30
CA GLY A 117 37.87 -75.88 28.37
C GLY A 117 38.77 -75.14 29.36
N PHE A 118 38.15 -74.45 30.32
CA PHE A 118 38.58 -74.58 31.71
C PHE A 118 37.40 -74.89 32.62
N ARG A 119 36.69 -75.96 32.27
CA ARG A 119 35.91 -76.73 33.24
C ARG A 119 36.92 -77.62 33.97
N GLY A 120 37.72 -77.01 34.85
CA GLY A 120 38.59 -77.73 35.77
C GLY A 120 37.71 -78.63 36.63
N THR A 121 37.57 -79.89 36.23
CA THR A 121 37.14 -80.96 37.11
C THR A 121 38.07 -80.95 38.31
N PHE A 122 37.53 -80.70 39.50
CA PHE A 122 38.17 -81.05 40.76
C PHE A 122 38.25 -82.57 40.84
N GLU A 123 39.08 -83.18 39.99
CA GLU A 123 39.59 -84.51 40.21
C GLU A 123 40.52 -84.41 41.41
N LYS A 124 39.98 -84.83 42.56
CA LYS A 124 40.67 -85.70 43.50
C LYS A 124 42.12 -85.25 43.79
N LEU A 125 42.24 -84.13 44.50
CA LEU A 125 43.37 -83.97 45.43
C LEU A 125 43.26 -85.15 46.41
N GLY A 126 44.09 -86.18 46.19
CA GLY A 126 44.38 -87.16 47.23
C GLY A 126 45.09 -86.41 48.34
N PHE A 127 44.37 -86.16 49.42
CA PHE A 127 45.00 -85.78 50.67
C PHE A 127 45.75 -87.02 51.16
N ASP A 128 47.05 -86.85 51.36
CA ASP A 128 47.91 -87.85 51.97
C ASP A 128 47.53 -87.90 53.47
N ASP A 129 47.09 -89.07 53.95
CA ASP A 129 46.52 -89.25 55.29
C ASP A 129 47.56 -89.11 56.44
N GLU A 130 48.81 -88.73 56.14
CA GLU A 130 49.88 -88.59 57.15
C GLU A 130 50.15 -87.14 57.63
N GLU A 131 49.38 -86.13 57.21
CA GLU A 131 49.50 -84.74 57.72
C GLU A 131 48.51 -84.35 58.85
N GLU A 132 47.89 -85.32 59.54
CA GLU A 132 46.89 -85.05 60.60
C GLU A 132 47.43 -84.33 61.86
N ASN A 133 48.74 -84.11 61.99
CA ASN A 133 49.32 -83.45 63.17
C ASN A 133 49.76 -81.99 62.95
N PHE A 134 49.57 -81.40 61.76
CA PHE A 134 49.88 -79.98 61.53
C PHE A 134 48.66 -79.05 61.73
N LEU A 135 47.43 -79.59 61.65
CA LEU A 135 46.20 -78.80 61.80
C LEU A 135 46.00 -78.23 63.21
N ASP A 136 46.39 -78.97 64.24
CA ASP A 136 46.12 -78.58 65.63
C ASP A 136 47.02 -77.44 66.12
N ARG A 137 48.15 -77.22 65.44
CA ARG A 137 49.05 -76.08 65.70
C ARG A 137 48.68 -74.82 64.92
N MET A 138 47.76 -74.93 63.97
CA MET A 138 47.35 -73.85 63.07
C MET A 138 45.87 -73.49 63.21
N LEU A 139 45.15 -74.11 64.15
CA LEU A 139 43.79 -73.75 64.51
C LEU A 139 43.79 -72.41 65.26
N MET A 140 43.73 -71.34 64.47
CA MET A 140 43.50 -69.99 64.98
C MET A 140 42.27 -70.02 65.89
N SER A 141 42.39 -69.53 67.13
CA SER A 141 41.28 -69.62 68.09
C SER A 141 40.02 -68.95 67.54
N MET A 142 38.83 -69.49 67.86
CA MET A 142 37.54 -68.97 67.37
C MET A 142 37.36 -67.45 67.60
N LYS A 143 37.98 -66.90 68.66
CA LYS A 143 37.99 -65.45 68.92
C LYS A 143 38.79 -64.68 67.87
N GLN A 144 39.96 -65.17 67.49
CA GLN A 144 40.80 -64.57 66.43
C GLN A 144 40.12 -64.66 65.06
N PHE A 145 39.47 -65.78 64.75
CA PHE A 145 38.69 -65.93 63.51
C PHE A 145 37.57 -64.88 63.40
N LYS A 146 36.79 -64.67 64.48
CA LYS A 146 35.74 -63.62 64.51
C LYS A 146 36.31 -62.21 64.30
N ILE A 147 37.47 -61.92 64.91
CA ILE A 147 38.15 -60.63 64.73
C ILE A 147 38.59 -60.47 63.27
N LEU A 148 39.19 -61.51 62.67
CA LEU A 148 39.62 -61.48 61.27
C LEU A 148 38.44 -61.29 60.33
N ASN A 149 37.34 -62.04 60.52
CA ASN A 149 36.15 -61.93 59.70
C ASN A 149 35.51 -60.54 59.81
N LYS A 150 35.45 -59.97 61.02
CA LYS A 150 34.99 -58.59 61.22
C LYS A 150 35.87 -57.57 60.49
N LYS A 151 37.21 -57.76 60.52
CA LYS A 151 38.14 -56.90 59.78
C LYS A 151 37.95 -57.03 58.27
N LEU A 152 37.78 -58.25 57.75
CA LEU A 152 37.54 -58.49 56.33
C LEU A 152 36.25 -57.81 55.85
N ASN A 153 35.14 -57.99 56.56
CA ASN A 153 33.88 -57.33 56.23
C ASN A 153 33.99 -55.81 56.29
N SER A 154 34.74 -55.27 57.25
CA SER A 154 35.00 -53.83 57.32
C SER A 154 35.81 -53.32 56.13
N ILE A 155 36.77 -54.11 55.61
CA ILE A 155 37.54 -53.76 54.41
C ILE A 155 36.63 -53.79 53.19
N ILE A 156 35.82 -54.84 53.01
CA ILE A 156 34.88 -54.96 51.89
C ILE A 156 33.90 -53.78 51.89
N GLN A 157 33.33 -53.44 53.05
CA GLN A 157 32.43 -52.29 53.16
C GLN A 157 33.16 -50.98 52.83
N SER A 158 34.37 -50.77 53.35
CA SER A 158 35.14 -49.55 53.05
C SER A 158 35.48 -49.41 51.56
N GLN A 159 35.70 -50.53 50.86
CA GLN A 159 35.92 -50.53 49.41
C GLN A 159 34.64 -50.19 48.64
N ALA A 160 33.48 -50.71 49.08
CA ALA A 160 32.19 -50.37 48.52
C ALA A 160 31.86 -48.88 48.70
N ASP A 161 32.03 -48.36 49.92
CA ASP A 161 31.80 -46.95 50.26
C ASP A 161 32.73 -46.03 49.46
N MET A 162 34.01 -46.38 49.35
CA MET A 162 34.98 -45.62 48.54
C MET A 162 34.61 -45.63 47.06
N GLY A 163 34.14 -46.75 46.53
CA GLY A 163 33.67 -46.84 45.15
C GLY A 163 32.44 -45.96 44.87
N GLU A 164 31.53 -45.84 45.83
CA GLU A 164 30.39 -44.93 45.73
C GLU A 164 30.83 -43.46 45.73
N VAL A 165 31.74 -43.07 46.64
CA VAL A 165 32.29 -41.71 46.68
C VAL A 165 32.97 -41.32 45.37
N ILE A 166 33.76 -42.22 44.78
CA ILE A 166 34.43 -41.99 43.49
C ILE A 166 33.38 -41.76 42.40
N ARG A 167 32.37 -42.63 42.29
CA ARG A 167 31.30 -42.46 41.31
C ARG A 167 30.53 -41.15 41.52
N CYS A 168 30.19 -40.79 42.74
CA CYS A 168 29.53 -39.52 43.03
C CYS A 168 30.38 -38.32 42.59
N GLN A 169 31.70 -38.38 42.78
CA GLN A 169 32.61 -37.33 42.34
C GLN A 169 32.73 -37.24 40.81
N GLU A 170 32.80 -38.37 40.12
CA GLU A 170 32.79 -38.43 38.65
C GLU A 170 31.48 -37.87 38.06
N TRP A 171 30.33 -38.28 38.61
CA TRP A 171 29.03 -37.76 38.22
C TRP A 171 28.93 -36.25 38.41
N LYS A 172 29.42 -35.75 39.55
CA LYS A 172 29.45 -34.31 39.82
C LYS A 172 30.28 -33.56 38.78
N LEU A 173 31.50 -34.04 38.47
CA LEU A 173 32.36 -33.42 37.47
C LEU A 173 31.71 -33.40 36.08
N MET A 174 31.05 -34.50 35.70
CA MET A 174 30.35 -34.57 34.41
C MET A 174 29.19 -33.59 34.33
N VAL A 175 28.40 -33.44 35.41
CA VAL A 175 27.31 -32.46 35.49
C VAL A 175 27.85 -31.03 35.41
N ASP A 176 28.88 -30.70 36.21
CA ASP A 176 29.49 -29.38 36.21
C ASP A 176 30.05 -29.01 34.83
N GLN A 177 30.68 -29.96 34.13
CA GLN A 177 31.18 -29.75 32.76
C GLN A 177 30.04 -29.56 31.74
N ASN A 178 28.95 -30.31 31.86
CA ASN A 178 27.80 -30.16 30.99
C ASN A 178 27.12 -28.81 31.19
N ASP A 179 26.99 -28.35 32.43
CA ASP A 179 26.42 -27.05 32.76
C ASP A 179 27.28 -25.91 32.21
N GLN A 180 28.62 -26.00 32.35
CA GLN A 180 29.54 -25.03 31.77
C GLN A 180 29.43 -24.98 30.24
N ASN A 181 29.37 -26.14 29.57
CA ASN A 181 29.20 -26.21 28.11
C ASN A 181 27.86 -25.61 27.66
N ASN A 182 26.78 -25.88 28.40
CA ASN A 182 25.47 -25.30 28.13
C ASN A 182 25.49 -23.78 28.30
N GLU A 183 26.12 -23.26 29.36
CA GLU A 183 26.25 -21.82 29.59
C GLU A 183 27.00 -21.14 28.44
N LEU A 184 28.12 -21.70 27.98
CA LEU A 184 28.88 -21.16 26.84
C LEU A 184 28.06 -21.17 25.55
N ARG A 185 27.31 -22.25 25.29
CA ARG A 185 26.43 -22.35 24.12
C ARG A 185 25.32 -21.31 24.16
N ILE A 186 24.67 -21.12 25.32
CA ILE A 186 23.62 -20.11 25.49
C ILE A 186 24.19 -18.70 25.30
N LYS A 187 25.37 -18.40 25.88
CA LYS A 187 26.04 -17.11 25.68
C LYS A 187 26.36 -16.84 24.21
N SER A 188 26.88 -17.83 23.51
CA SER A 188 27.16 -17.74 22.07
C SER A 188 25.89 -17.44 21.27
N GLN A 189 24.83 -18.23 21.45
CA GLN A 189 23.55 -18.02 20.77
C GLN A 189 22.92 -16.66 21.10
N SER A 190 22.97 -16.24 22.37
CA SER A 190 22.49 -14.93 22.79
C SER A 190 23.26 -13.79 22.12
N SER A 191 24.56 -13.94 21.93
CA SER A 191 25.39 -12.94 21.25
C SER A 191 25.05 -12.83 19.76
N THR A 192 24.87 -13.98 19.08
CA THR A 192 24.45 -14.04 17.67
C THR A 192 23.07 -13.40 17.48
N PHE A 193 22.09 -13.80 18.30
CA PHE A 193 20.74 -13.24 18.24
C PHE A 193 20.72 -11.73 18.49
N ASN A 194 21.51 -11.24 19.45
CA ASN A 194 21.63 -9.80 19.68
C ASN A 194 22.24 -9.07 18.48
N GLY A 195 23.22 -9.67 17.80
CA GLY A 195 23.77 -9.15 16.55
C GLY A 195 22.70 -9.00 15.46
N GLU A 196 21.94 -10.07 15.21
CA GLU A 196 20.84 -10.07 14.22
C GLU A 196 19.77 -9.01 14.55
N VAL A 197 19.37 -8.89 15.82
CA VAL A 197 18.42 -7.85 16.26
C VAL A 197 18.94 -6.44 15.98
N GLN A 198 20.23 -6.19 16.17
CA GLN A 198 20.82 -4.88 15.85
C GLN A 198 20.85 -4.63 14.33
N ASP A 199 21.13 -5.64 13.52
CA ASP A 199 21.09 -5.52 12.06
C ASP A 199 19.67 -5.25 11.55
N PHE A 200 18.65 -5.92 12.09
CA PHE A 200 17.25 -5.60 11.77
C PHE A 200 16.87 -4.18 12.15
N ARG A 201 17.31 -3.70 13.33
CA ARG A 201 17.09 -2.30 13.74
C ARG A 201 17.79 -1.30 12.80
N ARG A 202 18.98 -1.64 12.29
CA ARG A 202 19.69 -0.80 11.32
C ARG A 202 18.93 -0.75 9.99
N LEU A 203 18.50 -1.91 9.49
CA LEU A 203 17.73 -2.02 8.26
C LEU A 203 16.39 -1.26 8.33
N ASP A 204 15.69 -1.35 9.46
CA ASP A 204 14.44 -0.61 9.68
C ASP A 204 14.65 0.91 9.62
N LYS A 205 15.70 1.42 10.27
CA LYS A 205 16.08 2.84 10.18
C LYS A 205 16.40 3.27 8.75
N GLU A 206 17.14 2.45 8.00
CA GLU A 206 17.49 2.74 6.59
C GLU A 206 16.23 2.81 5.72
N ARG A 207 15.33 1.83 5.86
CA ARG A 207 14.05 1.81 5.15
C ARG A 207 13.17 3.00 5.50
N HIS A 208 13.14 3.38 6.78
CA HIS A 208 12.41 4.56 7.22
C HIS A 208 12.96 5.85 6.57
N VAL A 209 14.29 6.01 6.51
CA VAL A 209 14.91 7.16 5.84
C VAL A 209 14.56 7.20 4.36
N MET A 210 14.64 6.07 3.65
CA MET A 210 14.24 6.00 2.24
C MET A 210 12.77 6.36 2.04
N PHE A 211 11.87 5.82 2.87
CA PHE A 211 10.45 6.14 2.82
C PHE A 211 10.18 7.64 3.01
N VAL A 212 10.83 8.27 3.99
CA VAL A 212 10.68 9.72 4.24
C VAL A 212 11.19 10.54 3.04
N GLN A 213 12.29 10.12 2.41
CA GLN A 213 12.81 10.78 1.20
C GLN A 213 11.86 10.65 0.00
N ASP A 214 11.27 9.47 -0.20
CA ASP A 214 10.31 9.25 -1.29
C ASP A 214 9.04 10.07 -1.08
N VAL A 215 8.50 10.11 0.15
CA VAL A 215 7.34 10.94 0.49
C VAL A 215 7.64 12.42 0.26
N LYS A 216 8.85 12.88 0.61
CA LYS A 216 9.29 14.26 0.35
C LYS A 216 9.35 14.55 -1.15
N ARG A 217 9.93 13.66 -1.95
CA ARG A 217 10.00 13.81 -3.41
C ARG A 217 8.62 13.88 -4.06
N VAL A 218 7.70 13.00 -3.64
CA VAL A 218 6.32 13.00 -4.15
C VAL A 218 5.61 14.30 -3.79
N ARG A 219 5.78 14.79 -2.55
CA ARG A 219 5.21 16.09 -2.14
C ARG A 219 5.73 17.23 -3.00
N GLU A 220 7.03 17.26 -3.28
CA GLU A 220 7.65 18.28 -4.13
C GLU A 220 7.13 18.23 -5.57
N ASP A 221 7.00 17.02 -6.17
CA ASP A 221 6.42 16.83 -7.52
C ASP A 221 4.96 17.28 -7.59
N VAL A 222 4.14 16.93 -6.60
CA VAL A 222 2.73 17.36 -6.54
C VAL A 222 2.63 18.88 -6.41
N ASN A 223 3.46 19.50 -5.57
CA ASN A 223 3.47 20.95 -5.42
C ASN A 223 3.90 21.65 -6.71
N PHE A 224 4.90 21.11 -7.41
CA PHE A 224 5.35 21.62 -8.70
C PHE A 224 4.22 21.57 -9.75
N LYS A 225 3.57 20.41 -9.90
CA LYS A 225 2.43 20.24 -10.84
C LYS A 225 1.24 21.13 -10.49
N LEU A 226 0.97 21.34 -9.21
CA LEU A 226 -0.10 22.24 -8.77
C LEU A 226 0.22 23.71 -9.12
N GLN A 227 1.48 24.10 -9.02
CA GLN A 227 1.95 25.43 -9.41
C GLN A 227 1.84 25.64 -10.93
N GLU A 228 2.28 24.66 -11.72
CA GLU A 228 2.15 24.67 -13.19
C GLU A 228 0.67 24.80 -13.61
N LEU A 229 -0.21 23.99 -13.01
CA LEU A 229 -1.65 24.07 -13.27
C LEU A 229 -2.24 25.45 -12.93
N ARG A 230 -1.82 26.06 -11.81
CA ARG A 230 -2.26 27.41 -11.44
C ARG A 230 -1.83 28.45 -12.47
N GLU A 231 -0.62 28.34 -12.98
CA GLU A 231 -0.09 29.25 -14.00
C GLU A 231 -0.86 29.10 -15.33
N ASP A 232 -1.17 27.88 -15.74
CA ASP A 232 -1.94 27.63 -16.96
C ASP A 232 -3.38 28.10 -16.84
N MET A 233 -4.04 27.85 -15.70
CA MET A 233 -5.37 28.40 -15.43
C MET A 233 -5.36 29.94 -15.43
N ALA A 234 -4.32 30.57 -14.88
CA ALA A 234 -4.19 32.02 -14.89
C ALA A 234 -4.07 32.57 -16.33
N LYS A 235 -3.29 31.91 -17.19
CA LYS A 235 -3.19 32.27 -18.62
C LYS A 235 -4.53 32.14 -19.32
N GLU A 236 -5.25 31.05 -19.10
CA GLU A 236 -6.56 30.82 -19.72
C GLU A 236 -7.60 31.86 -19.26
N ILE A 237 -7.62 32.21 -17.98
CA ILE A 237 -8.47 33.29 -17.45
C ILE A 237 -8.18 34.62 -18.15
N GLU A 238 -6.91 34.95 -18.38
CA GLU A 238 -6.54 36.19 -19.09
C GLU A 238 -6.96 36.17 -20.57
N VAL A 239 -6.96 35.00 -21.23
CA VAL A 239 -7.53 34.85 -22.58
C VAL A 239 -9.03 35.11 -22.57
N VAL A 240 -9.77 34.45 -21.68
CA VAL A 240 -11.23 34.62 -21.56
C VAL A 240 -11.60 36.07 -21.26
N LYS A 241 -10.86 36.75 -20.37
CA LYS A 241 -11.08 38.18 -20.08
C LYS A 241 -10.90 39.06 -21.33
N ARG A 242 -9.86 38.79 -22.12
CA ARG A 242 -9.60 39.54 -23.36
C ARG A 242 -10.70 39.32 -24.39
N ASP A 243 -11.14 38.08 -24.57
CA ASP A 243 -12.19 37.71 -25.51
C ASP A 243 -13.53 38.34 -25.09
N TYR A 244 -13.84 38.33 -23.79
CA TYR A 244 -15.02 39.00 -23.24
C TYR A 244 -14.99 40.52 -23.48
N ALA A 245 -13.84 41.17 -23.26
CA ALA A 245 -13.68 42.59 -23.52
C ALA A 245 -13.88 42.93 -25.01
N SER A 246 -13.32 42.12 -25.91
CA SER A 246 -13.51 42.24 -27.37
C SER A 246 -14.97 42.10 -27.77
N LEU A 247 -15.67 41.09 -27.23
CA LEU A 247 -17.09 40.88 -27.48
C LEU A 247 -17.93 42.08 -27.02
N ASN A 248 -17.67 42.61 -25.82
CA ASN A 248 -18.38 43.80 -25.33
C ASN A 248 -18.17 45.01 -26.26
N GLN A 249 -16.96 45.22 -26.77
CA GLN A 249 -16.69 46.29 -27.74
C GLN A 249 -17.49 46.12 -29.04
N GLN A 250 -17.66 44.89 -29.52
CA GLN A 250 -18.49 44.60 -30.69
C GLN A 250 -19.98 44.87 -30.40
N VAL A 251 -20.46 44.47 -29.24
CA VAL A 251 -21.85 44.73 -28.79
C VAL A 251 -22.11 46.24 -28.70
N ASP A 252 -21.20 47.02 -28.12
CA ASP A 252 -21.31 48.48 -28.04
C ASP A 252 -21.39 49.11 -29.44
N SER A 253 -20.59 48.61 -30.38
CA SER A 253 -20.61 49.06 -31.78
C SER A 253 -21.96 48.77 -32.45
N ILE A 254 -22.55 47.60 -32.21
CA ILE A 254 -23.88 47.25 -32.71
C ILE A 254 -24.95 48.16 -32.09
N VAL A 255 -24.90 48.38 -30.78
CA VAL A 255 -25.83 49.28 -30.08
C VAL A 255 -25.76 50.69 -30.66
N GLU A 256 -24.57 51.19 -30.97
CA GLU A 256 -24.39 52.50 -31.61
C GLU A 256 -25.05 52.54 -33.00
N VAL A 257 -24.83 51.53 -33.84
CA VAL A 257 -25.44 51.43 -35.19
C VAL A 257 -26.96 51.36 -35.10
N VAL A 258 -27.50 50.51 -34.24
CA VAL A 258 -28.95 50.38 -34.01
C VAL A 258 -29.54 51.70 -33.53
N THR A 259 -28.87 52.39 -32.60
CA THR A 259 -29.30 53.70 -32.10
C THR A 259 -29.34 54.74 -33.22
N LYS A 260 -28.33 54.78 -34.10
CA LYS A 260 -28.33 55.68 -35.28
C LYS A 260 -29.46 55.35 -36.24
N PHE A 261 -29.71 54.07 -36.50
CA PHE A 261 -30.79 53.62 -37.37
C PHE A 261 -32.17 54.02 -36.82
N VAL A 262 -32.42 53.80 -35.52
CA VAL A 262 -33.66 54.22 -34.85
C VAL A 262 -33.87 55.73 -34.96
N LYS A 263 -32.83 56.53 -34.70
CA LYS A 263 -32.90 58.00 -34.84
C LYS A 263 -33.22 58.44 -36.27
N LEU A 264 -32.62 57.80 -37.28
CA LEU A 264 -32.91 58.07 -38.69
C LEU A 264 -34.37 57.73 -39.03
N TYR A 265 -34.86 56.59 -38.56
CA TYR A 265 -36.25 56.17 -38.75
C TYR A 265 -37.23 57.15 -38.10
N GLU A 266 -36.99 57.54 -36.85
CA GLU A 266 -37.78 58.54 -36.12
C GLU A 266 -37.80 59.90 -36.85
N ALA A 267 -36.67 60.33 -37.43
CA ALA A 267 -36.59 61.57 -38.20
C ALA A 267 -37.33 61.49 -39.56
N LEU A 268 -37.36 60.33 -40.20
CA LEU A 268 -38.01 60.11 -41.50
C LEU A 268 -39.51 59.83 -41.37
N SER A 269 -39.97 59.25 -40.26
CA SER A 269 -41.35 58.85 -40.02
C SER A 269 -42.40 59.97 -40.27
N PRO A 270 -42.19 61.23 -39.82
CA PRO A 270 -43.11 62.33 -40.11
C PRO A 270 -43.21 62.66 -41.59
N ASN A 271 -42.07 62.64 -42.31
CA ASN A 271 -42.03 62.91 -43.74
C ASN A 271 -42.75 61.81 -44.54
N LEU A 272 -42.58 60.56 -44.14
CA LEU A 272 -43.22 59.41 -44.78
C LEU A 272 -44.75 59.45 -44.60
N THR A 273 -45.21 59.78 -43.40
CA THR A 273 -46.64 59.94 -43.09
C THR A 273 -47.22 61.15 -43.82
N GLN A 274 -46.51 62.27 -43.87
CA GLN A 274 -46.94 63.45 -44.64
C GLN A 274 -47.06 63.13 -46.13
N LEU A 275 -46.04 62.50 -46.74
CA LEU A 275 -46.08 62.10 -48.14
C LEU A 275 -47.28 61.20 -48.45
N SER A 276 -47.51 60.17 -47.62
CA SER A 276 -48.65 59.27 -47.75
C SER A 276 -50.00 60.01 -47.66
N THR A 277 -50.15 60.96 -46.72
CA THR A 277 -51.38 61.77 -46.63
C THR A 277 -51.57 62.66 -47.84
N THR A 278 -50.50 63.24 -48.37
CA THR A 278 -50.54 64.15 -49.53
C THR A 278 -50.91 63.40 -50.81
N GLU A 279 -50.31 62.22 -51.04
CA GLU A 279 -50.65 61.31 -52.14
C GLU A 279 -52.10 60.82 -52.04
N SER A 280 -52.56 60.46 -50.84
CA SER A 280 -53.96 60.05 -50.64
C SER A 280 -54.95 61.19 -50.93
N THR A 281 -54.59 62.43 -50.61
CA THR A 281 -55.44 63.61 -50.85
C THR A 281 -55.53 63.93 -52.34
N SER A 282 -54.38 63.95 -53.02
CA SER A 282 -54.30 64.19 -54.46
C SER A 282 -55.01 63.10 -55.28
N PHE A 283 -54.95 61.83 -54.85
CA PHE A 283 -55.72 60.76 -55.48
C PHE A 283 -57.24 60.92 -55.29
N ALA A 284 -57.68 61.35 -54.09
CA ALA A 284 -59.09 61.64 -53.84
C ALA A 284 -59.60 62.80 -54.72
N GLU A 285 -58.78 63.84 -54.91
CA GLU A 285 -59.08 64.98 -55.77
C GLU A 285 -59.22 64.57 -57.23
N ILE A 286 -58.29 63.76 -57.77
CA ILE A 286 -58.38 63.19 -59.13
C ILE A 286 -59.65 62.37 -59.31
N ASN A 287 -60.01 61.52 -58.34
CA ASN A 287 -61.25 60.74 -58.41
C ASN A 287 -62.50 61.63 -58.41
N THR A 288 -62.47 62.72 -57.66
CA THR A 288 -63.58 63.69 -57.62
C THR A 288 -63.74 64.35 -59.00
N GLN A 289 -62.64 64.84 -59.58
CA GLN A 289 -62.62 65.41 -60.94
C GLN A 289 -63.08 64.41 -62.00
N LEU A 290 -62.66 63.14 -61.89
CA LEU A 290 -63.07 62.09 -62.82
C LEU A 290 -64.58 61.80 -62.75
N ASN A 291 -65.16 61.85 -61.54
CA ASN A 291 -66.59 61.68 -61.35
C ASN A 291 -67.38 62.89 -61.87
N GLU A 292 -66.90 64.12 -61.63
CA GLU A 292 -67.49 65.33 -62.23
C GLU A 292 -67.48 65.29 -63.77
N LEU A 293 -66.42 64.74 -64.37
CA LEU A 293 -66.31 64.51 -65.82
C LEU A 293 -67.29 63.44 -66.33
N LYS A 294 -67.62 62.44 -65.52
CA LYS A 294 -68.66 61.45 -65.87
C LYS A 294 -70.07 62.02 -65.79
N ASP A 295 -70.29 62.95 -64.87
CA ASP A 295 -71.59 63.60 -64.66
C ASP A 295 -71.84 64.77 -65.62
N LEU A 296 -70.83 65.19 -66.38
CA LEU A 296 -71.01 66.11 -67.50
C LEU A 296 -71.93 65.48 -68.56
N PRO A 297 -73.10 66.06 -68.85
CA PRO A 297 -74.04 65.50 -69.79
C PRO A 297 -73.36 65.39 -71.15
N SER A 298 -73.40 64.20 -71.74
CA SER A 298 -72.84 63.85 -73.05
C SER A 298 -73.46 64.73 -74.14
N LYS A 299 -73.00 65.98 -74.25
CA LYS A 299 -73.33 66.87 -75.35
C LYS A 299 -72.47 66.39 -76.51
N SER A 300 -73.11 65.63 -77.41
CA SER A 300 -72.53 65.13 -78.66
C SER A 300 -72.03 66.30 -79.52
N SER A 301 -70.84 66.78 -79.21
CA SER A 301 -70.06 67.67 -80.06
C SER A 301 -69.22 66.79 -80.95
N SER A 302 -69.52 66.86 -82.24
CA SER A 302 -68.79 66.25 -83.35
C SER A 302 -67.28 66.28 -83.15
N PHE A 303 -66.69 65.13 -82.84
CA PHE A 303 -65.25 64.91 -82.88
C PHE A 303 -64.75 65.16 -84.30
N SER A 304 -64.12 66.31 -84.52
CA SER A 304 -63.18 66.48 -85.62
C SER A 304 -61.99 65.55 -85.35
N LEU A 305 -61.78 64.59 -86.26
CA LEU A 305 -60.64 63.67 -86.27
C LEU A 305 -59.34 64.41 -85.90
N ILE A 306 -58.72 63.99 -84.80
CA ILE A 306 -57.32 64.32 -84.52
C ILE A 306 -56.50 63.55 -85.56
N THR A 307 -56.01 64.26 -86.57
CA THR A 307 -55.06 63.70 -87.55
C THR A 307 -53.66 63.62 -86.94
N PRO A 308 -52.86 62.60 -87.30
CA PRO A 308 -51.53 62.36 -86.72
C PRO A 308 -50.54 63.54 -86.82
N GLU A 309 -50.77 64.49 -87.73
CA GLU A 309 -49.91 65.66 -87.94
C GLU A 309 -49.85 66.60 -86.73
N PHE A 310 -50.87 66.63 -85.87
CA PHE A 310 -50.87 67.48 -84.69
C PHE A 310 -49.87 67.04 -83.61
N LEU A 311 -49.48 65.75 -83.61
CA LEU A 311 -48.48 65.24 -82.67
C LEU A 311 -47.03 65.52 -83.11
N SER A 312 -46.80 65.78 -84.39
CA SER A 312 -45.46 66.00 -84.94
C SER A 312 -44.92 67.42 -84.76
N GLN A 313 -45.74 68.37 -84.31
CA GLN A 313 -45.34 69.79 -84.23
C GLN A 313 -44.86 70.25 -82.85
N LYS A 314 -44.85 69.36 -81.84
CA LYS A 314 -44.52 69.71 -80.46
C LYS A 314 -43.22 69.13 -79.92
N PHE A 315 -42.44 68.42 -80.75
CA PHE A 315 -41.12 67.91 -80.39
C PHE A 315 -40.09 68.30 -81.47
N THR A 316 -39.74 69.58 -81.49
CA THR A 316 -38.49 70.08 -82.05
C THR A 316 -37.95 71.19 -81.16
#